data_AF-A0A7J4PAU3-F1
#
_entry.id   AF-A0A7J4PAU3-F1
#
_cell.length_a   1.000
_cell.length_b   1.000
_cell.length_c   1.000
_cell.angle_alpha   90.00
_cell.angle_beta   90.00
_cell.angle_gamma   90.00
#
_symmetry.space_group_name_H-M   'P 1'
#
loop_
_entity.id
_entity.type
_entity.pdbx_description
1 polymer ?
#
loop_
_entity_poly.entity_id
_entity_poly.type
_entity_poly.pdbx_seq_one_letter_code
_entity_poly.pdbx_strand_id
1 'polypeptide(L)'
;MTIDPYEMKYLIKVHFKAEGIIEKPDIIGAIFGQTEGLLGEEMNLRDLQKSARVGRIEVDIEEKKGKTEGEVTLPASLDKVEVSVLASSLETIDRVGPCKAQFHVTKIEDVRGAHRTKIIKRAKELLSQTIETGETESKRLIESVRDSIRMEEITYFGQDHLPAGPHVKDSDAIIVVEGRNDVLNLLKHGIRNAIAVEGTNVP
;
A
#
# COMPACT_ATOMS: atom_id res chain seq x y z
N MET A 1 -25.54 2.18 -6.00
CA MET A 1 -24.46 2.06 -5.01
C MET A 1 -23.68 0.79 -5.30
N THR A 2 -22.44 0.92 -5.74
CA THR A 2 -21.46 -0.17 -5.82
C THR A 2 -21.07 -0.50 -4.38
N ILE A 3 -21.42 -1.71 -3.93
CA ILE A 3 -21.11 -2.19 -2.58
C ILE A 3 -19.59 -2.35 -2.50
N ASP A 4 -18.98 -1.68 -1.54
CA ASP A 4 -17.55 -1.71 -1.30
C ASP A 4 -17.16 -3.12 -0.81
N PRO A 5 -16.21 -3.84 -1.45
CA PRO A 5 -15.74 -5.15 -0.98
C PRO A 5 -15.25 -5.14 0.48
N TYR A 6 -15.02 -3.97 1.07
CA TYR A 6 -14.55 -3.79 2.44
C TYR A 6 -15.57 -4.11 3.55
N GLU A 7 -16.88 -4.15 3.27
CA GLU A 7 -17.89 -4.50 4.29
C GLU A 7 -18.18 -6.00 4.40
N MET A 8 -17.70 -6.81 3.46
CA MET A 8 -17.98 -8.24 3.44
C MET A 8 -17.07 -8.97 4.42
N LYS A 9 -17.67 -9.76 5.32
CA LYS A 9 -16.94 -10.56 6.32
C LYS A 9 -16.48 -11.89 5.74
N TYR A 10 -17.32 -12.49 4.91
CA TYR A 10 -17.13 -13.83 4.37
C TYR A 10 -17.36 -13.86 2.86
N LEU A 11 -16.68 -14.79 2.19
CA LEU A 11 -16.89 -15.14 0.80
C LEU A 11 -17.27 -16.62 0.73
N ILE A 12 -18.48 -16.91 0.30
CA ILE A 12 -18.93 -18.29 0.06
C ILE A 12 -18.57 -18.64 -1.38
N LYS A 13 -17.85 -19.73 -1.58
CA LYS A 13 -17.55 -20.31 -2.89
C LYS A 13 -18.30 -21.62 -3.02
N VAL A 14 -19.04 -21.75 -4.12
CA VAL A 14 -19.87 -22.92 -4.41
C VAL A 14 -19.57 -23.37 -5.82
N HIS A 15 -19.14 -24.60 -5.96
CA HIS A 15 -18.95 -25.22 -7.26
C HIS A 15 -20.25 -25.90 -7.68
N PHE A 16 -20.62 -25.82 -8.96
CA PHE A 16 -21.81 -26.50 -9.45
C PHE A 16 -21.59 -27.23 -10.77
N LYS A 17 -22.41 -28.25 -11.01
CA LYS A 17 -22.45 -29.03 -12.26
C LYS A 17 -23.90 -29.18 -12.70
N ALA A 18 -24.18 -28.97 -13.98
CA ALA A 18 -25.50 -29.14 -14.57
C ALA A 18 -25.48 -30.08 -15.79
N GLU A 19 -26.52 -30.89 -15.93
CA GLU A 19 -26.71 -31.84 -17.03
C GLU A 19 -27.34 -31.19 -18.28
N GLY A 20 -26.86 -30.00 -18.65
CA GLY A 20 -27.29 -29.28 -19.83
C GLY A 20 -26.62 -27.93 -19.95
N ILE A 21 -26.95 -27.20 -21.02
CA ILE A 21 -26.49 -25.83 -21.26
C ILE A 21 -27.44 -24.89 -20.52
N ILE A 22 -26.89 -24.11 -19.59
CA ILE A 22 -27.62 -23.15 -18.77
C ILE A 22 -26.90 -21.80 -18.78
N GLU A 23 -27.66 -20.71 -18.70
CA GLU A 23 -27.09 -19.36 -18.69
C GLU A 23 -26.96 -18.81 -17.27
N LYS A 24 -26.15 -17.76 -17.11
CA LYS A 24 -25.98 -17.06 -15.82
C LYS A 24 -27.31 -16.62 -15.17
N PRO A 25 -28.30 -16.07 -15.92
CA PRO A 25 -29.58 -15.68 -15.34
C PRO A 25 -30.37 -16.86 -14.74
N ASP A 26 -30.28 -18.06 -15.35
CA ASP A 26 -30.97 -19.25 -14.85
C ASP A 26 -30.39 -19.69 -13.49
N ILE A 27 -29.07 -19.65 -13.36
CA ILE A 27 -28.36 -20.00 -12.12
C ILE A 27 -28.75 -19.04 -11.00
N ILE A 28 -28.75 -17.73 -11.28
CA ILE A 28 -29.17 -16.71 -10.32
C ILE A 28 -30.64 -16.92 -9.94
N GLY A 29 -31.50 -17.18 -10.93
CA GLY A 29 -32.92 -17.46 -10.71
C GLY A 29 -33.16 -18.68 -9.83
N ALA A 30 -32.39 -19.75 -10.04
CA ALA A 30 -32.46 -20.96 -9.22
C ALA A 30 -31.97 -20.72 -7.78
N ILE A 31 -30.88 -19.97 -7.61
CA ILE A 31 -30.37 -19.61 -6.28
C ILE A 31 -31.42 -18.84 -5.50
N PHE A 32 -32.00 -17.77 -6.04
CA PHE A 32 -33.03 -17.03 -5.32
C PHE A 32 -34.30 -17.86 -5.14
N GLY A 33 -34.79 -18.52 -6.19
CA GLY A 33 -36.08 -19.21 -6.15
C GLY A 33 -36.10 -20.44 -5.24
N GLN A 34 -35.03 -21.24 -5.22
CA GLN A 34 -35.00 -22.48 -4.44
C GLN A 34 -34.51 -22.29 -3.00
N THR A 35 -33.78 -21.20 -2.71
CA THR A 35 -33.39 -20.89 -1.32
C THR A 35 -34.43 -20.03 -0.60
N GLU A 36 -35.29 -19.32 -1.35
CA GLU A 36 -36.44 -18.60 -0.79
C GLU A 36 -37.40 -19.57 -0.08
N GLY A 37 -37.79 -19.22 1.14
CA GLY A 37 -38.73 -20.00 1.96
C GLY A 37 -38.10 -21.11 2.81
N LEU A 38 -36.82 -21.47 2.59
CA LEU A 38 -36.12 -22.47 3.41
C LEU A 38 -35.55 -21.90 4.71
N LEU A 39 -35.17 -20.62 4.71
CA LEU A 39 -34.37 -20.02 5.78
C LEU A 39 -35.14 -19.03 6.68
N GLY A 40 -36.45 -18.87 6.46
CA GLY A 40 -37.26 -17.83 7.13
C GLY A 40 -37.08 -16.43 6.53
N GLU A 41 -37.89 -15.47 6.96
CA GLU A 41 -37.92 -14.12 6.34
C GLU A 41 -36.63 -13.32 6.58
N GLU A 42 -36.00 -13.44 7.76
CA GLU A 42 -34.77 -12.70 8.10
C GLU A 42 -33.54 -13.14 7.29
N MET A 43 -33.58 -14.35 6.74
CA MET A 43 -32.50 -14.94 5.93
C MET A 43 -32.87 -15.05 4.44
N ASN A 44 -33.89 -14.31 4.01
CA ASN A 44 -34.25 -14.24 2.60
C ASN A 44 -33.13 -13.55 1.80
N LEU A 45 -32.58 -14.24 0.80
CA LEU A 45 -31.48 -13.72 -0.03
C LEU A 45 -31.76 -12.37 -0.68
N ARG A 46 -33.00 -12.10 -1.14
CA ARG A 46 -33.35 -10.81 -1.76
C ARG A 46 -33.30 -9.68 -0.74
N ASP A 47 -33.80 -9.90 0.46
CA ASP A 47 -33.85 -8.87 1.49
C ASP A 47 -32.47 -8.67 2.13
N LEU A 48 -31.69 -9.74 2.27
CA LEU A 48 -30.27 -9.66 2.62
C LEU A 48 -29.46 -8.87 1.59
N GLN A 49 -29.75 -9.01 0.30
CA GLN A 49 -29.09 -8.23 -0.74
C GLN A 49 -29.53 -6.75 -0.74
N LYS A 50 -30.82 -6.46 -0.54
CA LYS A 50 -31.34 -5.08 -0.39
C LYS A 50 -30.76 -4.36 0.83
N SER A 51 -30.61 -5.09 1.94
CA SER A 51 -30.02 -4.59 3.19
C SER A 51 -28.48 -4.57 3.17
N ALA A 52 -27.85 -4.89 2.03
CA ALA A 52 -26.40 -4.95 1.85
C ALA A 52 -25.68 -5.97 2.76
N ARG A 53 -26.40 -6.85 3.45
CA ARG A 53 -25.82 -7.97 4.21
C ARG A 53 -25.24 -9.06 3.31
N VAL A 54 -25.74 -9.16 2.08
CA VAL A 54 -25.23 -10.05 1.02
C VAL A 54 -24.88 -9.23 -0.22
N GLY A 55 -23.76 -9.55 -0.85
CA GLY A 55 -23.24 -8.87 -2.03
C GLY A 55 -23.93 -9.29 -3.34
N ARG A 56 -23.29 -8.95 -4.46
CA ARG A 56 -23.70 -9.48 -5.76
C ARG A 56 -23.26 -10.92 -5.89
N ILE A 57 -24.13 -11.77 -6.43
CA ILE A 57 -23.78 -13.14 -6.80
C ILE A 57 -22.95 -13.06 -8.08
N GLU A 58 -21.72 -13.53 -8.01
CA GLU A 58 -20.85 -13.68 -9.17
C GLU A 58 -20.90 -15.14 -9.63
N VAL A 59 -21.06 -15.34 -10.94
CA VAL A 59 -21.21 -16.67 -11.52
C VAL A 59 -20.26 -16.77 -12.71
N ASP A 60 -19.37 -17.75 -12.64
CA ASP A 60 -18.48 -18.13 -13.73
C ASP A 60 -18.89 -19.50 -14.24
N ILE A 61 -19.04 -19.61 -15.56
CA ILE A 61 -19.55 -20.80 -16.22
C ILE A 61 -18.57 -21.25 -17.31
N GLU A 62 -18.37 -22.55 -17.40
CA GLU A 62 -17.65 -23.23 -18.46
C GLU A 62 -18.55 -24.32 -19.06
N GLU A 63 -18.65 -24.34 -20.38
CA GLU A 63 -19.40 -25.35 -21.10
C GLU A 63 -18.45 -26.42 -21.66
N LYS A 64 -18.70 -27.69 -21.31
CA LYS A 64 -17.93 -28.83 -21.83
C LYS A 64 -18.88 -29.96 -22.23
N LYS A 65 -18.87 -30.30 -23.52
CA LYS A 65 -19.61 -31.44 -24.10
C LYS A 65 -21.12 -31.45 -23.75
N GLY A 66 -21.76 -30.29 -23.81
CA GLY A 66 -23.20 -30.16 -23.53
C GLY A 66 -23.58 -30.22 -22.05
N LYS A 67 -22.61 -30.14 -21.14
CA LYS A 67 -22.79 -29.92 -19.71
C LYS A 67 -22.18 -28.58 -19.32
N THR A 68 -22.76 -27.92 -18.33
CA THR A 68 -22.22 -26.69 -17.74
C THR A 68 -21.64 -26.99 -16.37
N GLU A 69 -20.44 -26.50 -16.12
CA GLU A 69 -19.76 -26.55 -14.83
C GLU A 69 -19.32 -25.13 -14.49
N GLY A 70 -19.28 -24.78 -13.21
CA GLY A 70 -18.96 -23.41 -12.85
C GLY A 70 -18.78 -23.18 -11.35
N GLU A 71 -18.46 -21.94 -11.03
CA GLU A 71 -18.28 -21.47 -9.66
C GLU A 71 -19.20 -20.27 -9.40
N VAL A 72 -19.85 -20.30 -8.25
CA VAL A 72 -20.66 -19.20 -7.71
C VAL A 72 -19.91 -18.64 -6.52
N THR A 73 -19.71 -17.33 -6.56
CA THR A 73 -19.10 -16.58 -5.47
C THR A 73 -20.13 -15.64 -4.86
N LEU A 74 -20.36 -15.77 -3.54
CA LEU A 74 -21.31 -14.97 -2.79
C LEU A 74 -20.63 -14.27 -1.60
N PRO A 75 -20.39 -12.95 -1.70
CA PRO A 75 -19.94 -12.15 -0.57
C PRO A 75 -21.05 -11.97 0.46
N ALA A 76 -20.73 -12.06 1.75
CA ALA A 76 -21.67 -11.85 2.85
C ALA A 76 -21.04 -11.14 4.06
N SER A 77 -21.79 -10.24 4.68
CA SER A 77 -21.46 -9.58 5.96
C SER A 77 -22.21 -10.18 7.16
N LEU A 78 -22.63 -11.44 7.01
CA LEU A 78 -23.34 -12.23 8.01
C LEU A 78 -22.40 -12.77 9.10
N ASP A 79 -22.98 -13.23 10.20
CA ASP A 79 -22.21 -13.93 11.24
C ASP A 79 -21.91 -15.38 10.85
N LYS A 80 -20.97 -16.01 11.56
CA LYS A 80 -20.43 -17.33 11.19
C LYS A 80 -21.50 -18.42 11.11
N VAL A 81 -22.52 -18.35 11.96
CA VAL A 81 -23.63 -19.31 11.96
C VAL A 81 -24.54 -19.05 10.75
N GLU A 82 -24.98 -17.80 10.58
CA GLU A 82 -25.86 -17.38 9.47
C GLU A 82 -25.24 -17.69 8.10
N VAL A 83 -23.96 -17.38 7.90
CA VAL A 83 -23.27 -17.65 6.63
C VAL A 83 -23.15 -19.15 6.34
N SER A 84 -23.01 -19.99 7.39
CA SER A 84 -22.95 -21.44 7.23
C SER A 84 -24.30 -22.03 6.85
N VAL A 85 -25.38 -21.52 7.46
CA VAL A 85 -26.76 -21.89 7.11
C VAL A 85 -27.08 -21.47 5.67
N LEU A 86 -26.71 -20.23 5.30
CA LEU A 86 -26.88 -19.75 3.94
C LEU A 86 -26.11 -20.60 2.93
N ALA A 87 -24.83 -20.90 3.20
CA ALA A 87 -24.03 -21.77 2.35
C ALA A 87 -24.68 -23.16 2.18
N SER A 88 -25.18 -23.76 3.26
CA SER A 88 -25.85 -25.07 3.21
C SER A 88 -27.12 -25.03 2.36
N SER A 89 -27.88 -23.92 2.37
CA SER A 89 -29.06 -23.77 1.51
C SER A 89 -28.70 -23.72 0.01
N LEU A 90 -27.50 -23.25 -0.34
CA LEU A 90 -27.06 -23.27 -1.74
C LEU A 90 -26.80 -24.70 -2.23
N GLU A 91 -26.41 -25.63 -1.34
CA GLU A 91 -26.23 -27.05 -1.71
C GLU A 91 -27.56 -27.78 -1.94
N THR A 92 -28.69 -27.25 -1.45
CA THR A 92 -30.00 -27.90 -1.65
C THR A 92 -30.56 -27.66 -3.05
N ILE A 93 -29.91 -26.81 -3.85
CA ILE A 93 -30.34 -26.50 -5.21
C ILE A 93 -30.11 -27.72 -6.10
N ASP A 94 -31.19 -28.31 -6.61
CA ASP A 94 -31.14 -29.55 -7.41
C ASP A 94 -31.47 -29.33 -8.89
N ARG A 95 -31.93 -28.13 -9.25
CA ARG A 95 -32.40 -27.81 -10.60
C ARG A 95 -32.12 -26.36 -10.98
N VAL A 96 -31.57 -26.17 -12.17
CA VAL A 96 -31.33 -24.85 -12.77
C VAL A 96 -32.01 -24.81 -14.12
N GLY A 97 -33.01 -23.93 -14.27
CA GLY A 97 -33.89 -23.93 -15.44
C GLY A 97 -34.55 -25.31 -15.63
N PRO A 98 -34.44 -25.93 -16.82
CA PRO A 98 -34.94 -27.29 -17.08
C PRO A 98 -33.96 -28.40 -16.68
N CYS A 99 -32.72 -28.08 -16.31
CA CYS A 99 -31.64 -29.04 -16.13
C CYS A 99 -31.44 -29.42 -14.67
N LYS A 100 -31.11 -30.69 -14.41
CA LYS A 100 -30.63 -31.12 -13.08
C LYS A 100 -29.25 -30.52 -12.82
N ALA A 101 -29.06 -30.05 -11.59
CA ALA A 101 -27.80 -29.49 -11.15
C ALA A 101 -27.42 -30.02 -9.76
N GLN A 102 -26.14 -29.98 -9.45
CA GLN A 102 -25.60 -30.26 -8.13
C GLN A 102 -24.69 -29.12 -7.73
N PHE A 103 -24.97 -28.52 -6.57
CA PHE A 103 -24.17 -27.47 -5.97
C PHE A 103 -23.41 -28.04 -4.76
N HIS A 104 -22.16 -27.64 -4.62
CA HIS A 104 -21.30 -28.05 -3.51
C HIS A 104 -20.49 -26.86 -3.00
N VAL A 105 -20.62 -26.56 -1.71
CA VAL A 105 -19.86 -25.48 -1.07
C VAL A 105 -18.41 -25.91 -0.97
N THR A 106 -17.54 -25.27 -1.75
CA THR A 106 -16.11 -25.56 -1.74
C THR A 106 -15.43 -24.94 -0.53
N LYS A 107 -15.79 -23.70 -0.19
CA LYS A 107 -15.18 -22.99 0.94
C LYS A 107 -16.00 -21.79 1.40
N ILE A 108 -15.91 -21.48 2.69
CA ILE A 108 -16.31 -20.19 3.27
C ILE A 108 -15.03 -19.49 3.75
N GLU A 109 -14.65 -18.38 3.11
CA GLU A 109 -13.41 -17.65 3.41
C GLU A 109 -13.70 -16.39 4.24
N ASP A 110 -13.03 -16.21 5.39
CA ASP A 110 -13.04 -14.91 6.09
C ASP A 110 -12.03 -13.97 5.42
N VAL A 111 -12.55 -12.99 4.65
CA VAL A 111 -11.71 -12.08 3.86
C VAL A 111 -11.00 -11.05 4.76
N ARG A 112 -11.52 -10.76 5.95
CA ARG A 112 -10.94 -9.74 6.86
C ARG A 112 -9.54 -10.13 7.35
N GLY A 113 -9.29 -11.43 7.53
CA GLY A 113 -7.97 -11.93 7.92
C GLY A 113 -6.87 -11.62 6.90
N ALA A 114 -7.18 -11.79 5.60
CA ALA A 114 -6.26 -11.48 4.52
C ALA A 114 -5.97 -9.97 4.43
N HIS A 115 -6.99 -9.13 4.60
CA HIS A 115 -6.83 -7.67 4.59
C HIS A 115 -6.01 -7.18 5.78
N ARG A 116 -6.24 -7.70 7.00
CA ARG A 116 -5.48 -7.30 8.20
C ARG A 116 -3.98 -7.53 8.01
N THR A 117 -3.60 -8.65 7.38
CA THR A 117 -2.19 -8.97 7.09
C THR A 117 -1.58 -7.98 6.10
N LYS A 118 -2.31 -7.62 5.03
CA LYS A 118 -1.87 -6.60 4.06
C LYS A 118 -1.70 -5.22 4.70
N ILE A 119 -2.64 -4.81 5.56
CA ILE A 119 -2.58 -3.55 6.29
C ILE A 119 -1.34 -3.50 7.18
N ILE A 120 -1.07 -4.57 7.96
CA ILE A 120 0.13 -4.66 8.81
C ILE A 120 1.40 -4.55 7.97
N LYS A 121 1.48 -5.27 6.84
CA LYS A 121 2.65 -5.22 5.95
C LYS A 121 2.87 -3.79 5.43
N ARG A 122 1.81 -3.15 4.93
CA ARG A 122 1.89 -1.79 4.37
C ARG A 122 2.26 -0.75 5.43
N ALA A 123 1.72 -0.87 6.64
CA ALA A 123 2.06 0.00 7.76
C ALA A 123 3.56 -0.08 8.11
N LYS A 124 4.14 -1.30 8.12
CA LYS A 124 5.59 -1.50 8.35
C LYS A 124 6.45 -0.83 7.27
N GLU A 125 6.06 -0.95 6.01
CA GLU A 125 6.76 -0.31 4.88
C GLU A 125 6.76 1.23 5.02
N LEU A 126 5.58 1.82 5.28
CA LEU A 126 5.43 3.27 5.43
C LEU A 126 6.22 3.82 6.62
N LEU A 127 6.24 3.09 7.74
CA LEU A 127 7.02 3.46 8.92
C LEU A 127 8.54 3.45 8.60
N SER A 128 9.02 2.45 7.87
CA SER A 128 10.43 2.33 7.49
C SER A 128 10.87 3.50 6.61
N GLN A 129 10.05 3.87 5.62
CA GLN A 129 10.30 5.03 4.75
C GLN A 129 10.35 6.35 5.54
N THR A 130 9.49 6.50 6.55
CA THR A 130 9.45 7.70 7.39
C THR A 130 10.71 7.85 8.23
N ILE A 131 11.22 6.74 8.79
CA ILE A 131 12.45 6.71 9.60
C ILE A 131 13.68 7.04 8.75
N GLU A 132 13.81 6.44 7.55
CA GLU A 132 14.91 6.73 6.61
C GLU A 132 14.94 8.21 6.18
N THR A 133 13.77 8.83 6.04
CA THR A 133 13.65 10.25 5.69
C THR A 133 14.06 11.16 6.86
N GLY A 134 13.68 10.82 8.11
CA GLY A 134 14.04 11.57 9.31
C GLY A 134 15.53 11.54 9.67
N GLU A 135 16.23 10.43 9.38
CA GLU A 135 17.69 10.36 9.52
C GLU A 135 18.42 11.25 8.50
N THR A 136 17.83 11.47 7.33
CA THR A 136 18.38 12.31 6.27
C THR A 136 18.24 13.81 6.60
N GLU A 137 17.11 14.23 7.18
CA GLU A 137 16.92 15.61 7.64
C GLU A 137 17.83 15.97 8.81
N SER A 138 18.01 15.06 9.79
CA SER A 138 18.90 15.29 10.93
C SER A 138 20.37 15.46 10.49
N LYS A 139 20.82 14.68 9.48
CA LYS A 139 22.16 14.85 8.88
C LYS A 139 22.30 16.19 8.16
N ARG A 140 21.30 16.61 7.38
CA ARG A 140 21.30 17.93 6.69
C ARG A 140 21.33 19.10 7.67
N LEU A 141 20.63 19.01 8.80
CA LEU A 141 20.59 20.07 9.80
C LEU A 141 21.96 20.25 10.48
N ILE A 142 22.61 19.14 10.89
CA ILE A 142 23.97 19.17 11.43
C ILE A 142 24.99 19.69 10.41
N GLU A 143 24.84 19.32 9.13
CA GLU A 143 25.71 19.78 8.06
C GLU A 143 25.54 21.29 7.77
N SER A 144 24.31 21.80 7.75
CA SER A 144 24.04 23.23 7.61
C SER A 144 24.58 24.08 8.76
N VAL A 145 24.53 23.57 10.01
CA VAL A 145 25.11 24.25 11.18
C VAL A 145 26.63 24.23 11.14
N ARG A 146 27.24 23.15 10.61
CA ARG A 146 28.69 23.11 10.39
C ARG A 146 29.13 24.09 9.30
N ASP A 147 28.35 24.23 8.22
CA ASP A 147 28.66 25.17 7.14
C ASP A 147 28.45 26.63 7.52
N SER A 148 27.51 26.95 8.43
CA SER A 148 27.37 28.31 8.96
C SER A 148 28.57 28.73 9.82
N ILE A 149 29.14 27.82 10.61
CA ILE A 149 30.36 28.08 11.41
C ILE A 149 31.58 28.28 10.50
N ARG A 150 31.66 27.56 9.38
CA ARG A 150 32.78 27.68 8.41
C ARG A 150 32.83 29.03 7.70
N MET A 151 31.69 29.71 7.53
CA MET A 151 31.65 31.06 6.97
C MET A 151 32.19 32.11 7.95
N GLU A 152 32.12 31.88 9.27
CA GLU A 152 32.65 32.79 10.29
C GLU A 152 34.18 32.69 10.46
N GLU A 153 34.83 31.63 9.96
CA GLU A 153 36.28 31.48 10.06
C GLU A 153 37.06 32.25 8.97
N ILE A 154 36.43 32.66 7.87
CA ILE A 154 37.11 33.49 6.86
C ILE A 154 37.07 34.95 7.27
N THR A 155 38.27 35.52 7.30
CA THR A 155 38.50 36.95 7.47
C THR A 155 39.06 37.53 6.16
N TYR A 156 39.19 38.85 6.09
CA TYR A 156 39.80 39.51 4.95
C TYR A 156 41.00 40.33 5.40
N PHE A 157 42.08 40.28 4.63
CA PHE A 157 43.37 40.84 5.00
C PHE A 157 43.88 41.84 3.95
N GLY A 158 44.53 42.90 4.42
CA GLY A 158 45.14 43.93 3.56
C GLY A 158 44.14 44.92 2.95
N GLN A 159 44.67 45.86 2.14
CA GLN A 159 43.87 46.88 1.45
C GLN A 159 43.08 46.28 0.28
N ASP A 160 43.61 45.23 -0.34
CA ASP A 160 42.99 44.51 -1.46
C ASP A 160 41.89 43.53 -1.00
N HIS A 161 41.61 43.48 0.30
CA HIS A 161 40.55 42.68 0.91
C HIS A 161 40.64 41.19 0.53
N LEU A 162 41.85 40.63 0.64
CA LEU A 162 42.13 39.26 0.23
C LEU A 162 41.53 38.25 1.22
N PRO A 163 40.91 37.15 0.76
CA PRO A 163 40.38 36.10 1.63
C PRO A 163 41.50 35.46 2.47
N ALA A 164 41.33 35.42 3.78
CA ALA A 164 42.36 34.98 4.72
C ALA A 164 41.79 34.21 5.91
N GLY A 165 42.57 33.28 6.44
CA GLY A 165 42.31 32.66 7.73
C GLY A 165 42.50 33.65 8.90
N PRO A 166 41.87 33.39 10.05
CA PRO A 166 41.77 34.36 11.13
C PRO A 166 43.12 34.65 11.81
N HIS A 167 44.11 33.77 11.66
CA HIS A 167 45.42 33.91 12.30
C HIS A 167 46.50 34.45 11.36
N VAL A 168 46.16 34.86 10.13
CA VAL A 168 47.14 35.37 9.16
C VAL A 168 47.91 36.59 9.70
N LYS A 169 47.27 37.44 10.50
CA LYS A 169 47.91 38.65 11.07
C LYS A 169 48.91 38.35 12.19
N ASP A 170 48.64 37.31 12.98
CA ASP A 170 49.36 37.03 14.24
C ASP A 170 50.32 35.85 14.13
N SER A 171 50.40 35.20 12.96
CA SER A 171 51.26 34.03 12.73
C SER A 171 52.64 34.44 12.23
N ASP A 172 53.68 33.79 12.74
CA ASP A 172 55.08 33.99 12.31
C ASP A 172 55.35 33.51 10.87
N ALA A 173 54.47 32.66 10.33
CA ALA A 173 54.50 32.16 8.96
C ALA A 173 53.08 32.06 8.41
N ILE A 174 52.92 32.31 7.11
CA ILE A 174 51.64 32.25 6.40
C ILE A 174 51.73 31.34 5.17
N ILE A 175 50.60 30.76 4.78
CA ILE A 175 50.48 29.92 3.58
C ILE A 175 49.75 30.72 2.51
N VAL A 176 50.43 30.95 1.39
CA VAL A 176 49.83 31.66 0.24
C VAL A 176 49.23 30.64 -0.71
N VAL A 177 47.97 30.85 -1.08
CA VAL A 177 47.23 30.00 -2.02
C VAL A 177 46.63 30.82 -3.15
N GLU A 178 46.27 30.16 -4.26
CA GLU A 178 45.81 30.85 -5.46
C GLU A 178 44.41 31.46 -5.28
N GLY A 179 43.48 30.71 -4.67
CA GLY A 179 42.10 31.16 -4.57
C GLY A 179 41.43 30.93 -3.22
N ARG A 180 40.27 31.56 -3.04
CA ARG A 180 39.43 31.44 -1.83
C ARG A 180 39.07 30.00 -1.46
N ASN A 181 38.86 29.13 -2.46
CA ASN A 181 38.52 27.73 -2.22
C ASN A 181 39.66 26.96 -1.53
N ASP A 182 40.90 27.33 -1.81
CA ASP A 182 42.06 26.71 -1.18
C ASP A 182 42.16 27.15 0.30
N VAL A 183 41.90 28.43 0.59
CA VAL A 183 41.82 28.93 1.98
C VAL A 183 40.73 28.19 2.75
N LEU A 184 39.54 28.04 2.16
CA LEU A 184 38.45 27.25 2.76
C LEU A 184 38.86 25.81 3.03
N ASN A 185 39.59 25.19 2.10
CA ASN A 185 40.03 23.81 2.25
C ASN A 185 41.08 23.66 3.37
N LEU A 186 42.02 24.60 3.46
CA LEU A 186 43.01 24.63 4.54
C LEU A 186 42.35 24.86 5.91
N LEU A 187 41.38 25.76 6.00
CA LEU A 187 40.60 25.99 7.23
C LEU A 187 39.85 24.73 7.67
N LYS A 188 39.24 23.98 6.72
CA LYS A 188 38.59 22.68 7.00
C LYS A 188 39.54 21.65 7.63
N HIS A 189 40.83 21.76 7.34
CA HIS A 189 41.89 20.89 7.87
C HIS A 189 42.62 21.50 9.08
N GLY A 190 42.09 22.58 9.68
CA GLY A 190 42.62 23.20 10.90
C GLY A 190 43.76 24.18 10.67
N ILE A 191 44.07 24.50 9.41
CA ILE A 191 45.16 25.41 9.03
C ILE A 191 44.58 26.82 8.92
N ARG A 192 44.90 27.69 9.88
CA ARG A 192 44.25 29.01 10.08
C ARG A 192 45.06 30.23 9.64
N ASN A 193 46.25 30.01 9.09
CA ASN A 193 47.20 31.03 8.66
C ASN A 193 47.38 31.09 7.13
N ALA A 194 46.32 30.79 6.37
CA ALA A 194 46.33 30.80 4.90
C ALA A 194 45.70 32.06 4.31
N ILE A 195 46.25 32.61 3.21
CA ILE A 195 45.75 33.78 2.48
C ILE A 195 45.70 33.50 0.96
N ALA A 196 44.63 33.91 0.30
CA ALA A 196 44.46 33.80 -1.15
C ALA A 196 44.93 35.06 -1.88
N VAL A 197 45.68 34.92 -2.98
CA VAL A 197 46.13 36.05 -3.81
C VAL A 197 45.26 36.32 -5.06
N GLU A 198 44.16 35.58 -5.23
CA GLU A 198 43.14 35.75 -6.28
C GLU A 198 43.70 36.08 -7.69
N GLY A 199 44.80 35.44 -8.07
CA GLY A 199 45.39 35.55 -9.41
C GLY A 199 46.14 36.85 -9.70
N THR A 200 46.43 37.69 -8.71
CA THR A 200 47.33 38.85 -8.84
C THR A 200 48.60 38.68 -8.00
N ASN A 201 49.67 39.41 -8.37
CA ASN A 201 51.04 39.25 -7.86
C ASN A 201 51.11 39.01 -6.34
N VAL A 202 52.02 38.13 -5.92
CA VAL A 202 52.33 37.89 -4.51
C VAL A 202 52.70 39.24 -3.84
N PRO A 203 51.96 39.68 -2.80
CA PRO A 203 52.22 40.94 -2.10
C PRO A 203 53.50 40.91 -1.27
#